data_AF-A0A8T4D4W7-F1
#
_entry.id   AF-A0A8T4D4W7-F1
#
_cell.length_a   1.000
_cell.length_b   1.000
_cell.length_c   1.000
_cell.angle_alpha   90.00
_cell.angle_beta   90.00
_cell.angle_gamma   90.00
#
_symmetry.space_group_name_H-M   'P 1'
#
loop_
_entity.id
_entity.type
_entity.pdbx_description
1 polymer ?
#
loop_
_entity_poly.entity_id
_entity_poly.type
_entity_poly.pdbx_seq_one_letter_code
_entity_poly.pdbx_strand_id
1 'polypeptide(L)'
;MSNPEEINSNEKRGLTPIFLFFLLTFVVSWGWAFVIFFLPDLYYAQSYESVIGVLATLLVSVQAFGPTISALVVTGYFEGKKGLKQFAESLIKFKVKYYWYLLVFLLPIFVYSLPIAFNLALGNPSNHDYFNVSLWGITLATVISNIFFAALAEEPGWRGYALPKMNQHFRPITSGIVIGVIWAFWHLLFYVLGSRDWSTFPQFIFTVTVISCIYTWIYLKTKSIPLMIIFHVMHNLSNTVFINYHNPLWGGIIYFTVLIVILFWDSGTLLKKSKP
;
A
#
# COMPACT_ATOMS: atom_id res chain seq x y z
N MET A 1 39.13 -7.58 -20.06
CA MET A 1 37.94 -7.12 -20.80
C MET A 1 36.82 -8.08 -20.44
N SER A 2 35.83 -7.63 -19.66
CA SER A 2 34.67 -8.45 -19.28
C SER A 2 33.78 -8.71 -20.50
N ASN A 3 33.22 -9.92 -20.59
CA ASN A 3 32.40 -10.37 -21.71
C ASN A 3 31.09 -9.52 -21.78
N PRO A 4 30.72 -8.95 -22.95
CA PRO A 4 29.49 -8.15 -23.09
C PRO A 4 28.22 -8.85 -22.60
N GLU A 5 28.12 -10.17 -22.74
CA GLU A 5 26.97 -10.94 -22.22
C GLU A 5 26.93 -11.00 -20.69
N GLU A 6 28.09 -10.98 -20.03
CA GLU A 6 28.23 -11.05 -18.57
C GLU A 6 27.90 -9.70 -17.93
N ILE A 7 28.27 -8.59 -18.57
CA ILE A 7 27.87 -7.22 -18.20
C ILE A 7 26.35 -7.06 -18.29
N ASN A 8 25.75 -7.55 -19.39
CA ASN A 8 24.31 -7.50 -19.62
C ASN A 8 23.53 -8.40 -18.63
N SER A 9 24.14 -9.47 -18.12
CA SER A 9 23.54 -10.32 -17.09
C SER A 9 23.56 -9.70 -15.68
N ASN A 10 24.59 -8.90 -15.37
CA ASN A 10 24.73 -8.21 -14.09
C ASN A 10 23.87 -6.95 -14.00
N GLU A 11 23.68 -6.20 -15.10
CA GLU A 11 22.70 -5.10 -15.15
C GLU A 11 21.25 -5.58 -14.95
N LYS A 12 20.93 -6.79 -15.44
CA LYS A 12 19.62 -7.44 -15.20
C LYS A 12 19.39 -7.89 -13.76
N ARG A 13 20.44 -7.93 -12.91
CA ARG A 13 20.38 -8.29 -11.47
C ARG A 13 20.76 -7.13 -10.53
N GLY A 14 20.99 -5.93 -11.07
CA GLY A 14 21.38 -4.74 -10.31
C GLY A 14 20.20 -3.93 -9.76
N LEU A 15 20.45 -2.68 -9.39
CA LEU A 15 19.42 -1.73 -8.95
C LEU A 15 18.54 -1.20 -10.11
N THR A 16 18.95 -1.41 -11.36
CA THR A 16 18.27 -0.90 -12.56
C THR A 16 16.79 -1.31 -12.65
N PRO A 17 16.40 -2.59 -12.48
CA PRO A 17 14.99 -2.97 -12.51
C PRO A 17 14.17 -2.32 -11.39
N ILE A 18 14.79 -2.10 -10.22
CA ILE A 18 14.14 -1.44 -9.08
C ILE A 18 13.90 0.04 -9.41
N PHE A 19 14.90 0.73 -9.96
CA PHE A 19 14.76 2.12 -10.40
C PHE A 19 13.69 2.27 -11.50
N LEU A 20 13.74 1.43 -12.53
CA LEU A 20 12.77 1.46 -13.62
C LEU A 20 11.35 1.18 -13.13
N PHE A 21 11.18 0.27 -12.17
CA PHE A 21 9.89 0.02 -11.54
C PHE A 21 9.33 1.28 -10.87
N PHE A 22 10.13 1.96 -10.03
CA PHE A 22 9.67 3.18 -9.37
C PHE A 22 9.39 4.28 -10.39
N LEU A 23 10.28 4.51 -11.37
CA LEU A 23 10.08 5.50 -12.42
C LEU A 23 8.78 5.25 -13.19
N LEU A 24 8.57 4.03 -13.69
CA LEU A 24 7.35 3.66 -14.40
C LEU A 24 6.10 3.79 -13.53
N THR A 25 6.21 3.51 -12.23
CA THR A 25 5.07 3.64 -11.30
C THR A 25 4.56 5.07 -11.26
N PHE A 26 5.47 6.04 -11.16
CA PHE A 26 5.09 7.46 -11.22
C PHE A 26 4.59 7.84 -12.61
N VAL A 27 5.29 7.44 -13.69
CA VAL A 27 4.89 7.78 -15.06
C VAL A 27 3.48 7.26 -15.39
N VAL A 28 3.18 6.01 -15.04
CA VAL A 28 1.87 5.41 -15.31
C VAL A 28 0.79 6.09 -14.47
N SER A 29 0.98 6.22 -13.15
CA SER A 29 -0.05 6.79 -12.28
C SER A 29 -0.27 8.27 -12.53
N TRP A 30 0.80 9.07 -12.53
CA TRP A 30 0.71 10.52 -12.67
C TRP A 30 0.43 10.92 -14.11
N GLY A 31 0.98 10.20 -15.10
CA GLY A 31 0.66 10.42 -16.50
C GLY A 31 -0.81 10.14 -16.79
N TRP A 32 -1.37 9.06 -16.22
CA TRP A 32 -2.80 8.78 -16.36
C TRP A 32 -3.66 9.85 -15.69
N ALA A 33 -3.32 10.25 -14.47
CA ALA A 33 -4.04 11.30 -13.77
C ALA A 33 -3.97 12.65 -14.50
N PHE A 34 -2.83 12.96 -15.12
CA PHE A 34 -2.67 14.14 -15.97
C PHE A 34 -3.59 14.07 -17.20
N VAL A 35 -3.72 12.91 -17.85
CA VAL A 35 -4.69 12.73 -18.95
C VAL A 35 -6.12 12.97 -18.47
N ILE A 36 -6.51 12.39 -17.32
CA ILE A 36 -7.85 12.58 -16.73
C ILE A 36 -8.12 14.05 -16.37
N PHE A 37 -7.10 14.78 -15.90
CA PHE A 37 -7.22 16.21 -15.56
C PHE A 37 -7.67 17.06 -16.76
N PHE A 38 -7.26 16.73 -17.99
CA PHE A 38 -7.72 17.40 -19.22
C PHE A 38 -9.04 16.86 -19.77
N LEU A 39 -9.67 15.90 -19.09
CA LEU A 39 -10.97 15.33 -19.45
C LEU A 39 -11.97 15.54 -18.29
N PRO A 40 -12.34 16.79 -17.97
CA PRO A 40 -13.15 17.10 -16.79
C PRO A 40 -14.52 16.41 -16.84
N ASP A 41 -15.15 16.29 -18.01
CA ASP A 41 -16.43 15.61 -18.16
C ASP A 41 -16.36 14.14 -17.72
N LEU A 42 -15.24 13.46 -18.03
CA LEU A 42 -15.00 12.09 -17.58
C LEU A 42 -14.80 12.03 -16.07
N TYR A 43 -14.10 13.01 -15.49
CA TYR A 43 -13.92 13.10 -14.05
C TYR A 43 -15.25 13.30 -13.32
N TYR A 44 -16.11 14.20 -13.81
CA TYR A 44 -17.44 14.45 -13.26
C TYR A 44 -18.39 13.28 -13.46
N ALA A 45 -18.28 12.53 -14.56
CA ALA A 45 -19.12 11.38 -14.83
C ALA A 45 -19.06 10.31 -13.72
N GLN A 46 -17.98 10.24 -12.93
CA GLN A 46 -17.86 9.33 -11.79
C GLN A 46 -18.96 9.50 -10.74
N SER A 47 -19.59 10.68 -10.65
CA SER A 47 -20.69 10.92 -9.71
C SER A 47 -22.03 10.41 -10.21
N TYR A 48 -22.12 9.89 -11.43
CA TYR A 48 -23.38 9.42 -11.99
C TYR A 48 -23.71 8.01 -11.47
N GLU A 49 -24.91 7.83 -10.94
CA GLU A 49 -25.47 6.52 -10.58
C GLU A 49 -25.94 5.75 -11.84
N SER A 50 -25.02 5.52 -12.78
CA SER A 50 -25.30 4.88 -14.07
C SER A 50 -24.12 4.03 -14.53
N VAL A 51 -24.32 3.23 -15.58
CA VAL A 51 -23.24 2.48 -16.25
C VAL A 51 -22.10 3.40 -16.69
N ILE A 52 -22.43 4.62 -17.15
CA ILE A 52 -21.43 5.62 -17.56
C ILE A 52 -20.55 6.03 -16.37
N GLY A 53 -21.14 6.24 -15.19
CA GLY A 53 -20.38 6.60 -14.00
C GLY A 53 -19.51 5.46 -13.47
N VAL A 54 -19.99 4.22 -13.58
CA VAL A 54 -19.15 3.04 -13.28
C VAL A 54 -17.96 2.97 -14.23
N LEU A 55 -18.17 3.12 -15.54
CA LEU A 55 -17.08 3.10 -16.53
C LEU A 55 -16.09 4.24 -16.32
N ALA A 56 -16.58 5.44 -16.00
CA ALA A 56 -15.74 6.58 -15.65
C ALA A 56 -14.88 6.29 -14.40
N THR A 57 -15.47 5.72 -13.35
CA THR A 57 -14.76 5.34 -12.11
C THR A 57 -13.66 4.32 -12.40
N LEU A 58 -13.96 3.28 -13.20
CA LEU A 58 -12.97 2.29 -13.61
C LEU A 58 -11.80 2.93 -14.37
N LEU A 59 -12.12 3.84 -15.30
CA LEU A 59 -11.13 4.49 -16.15
C LEU A 59 -10.24 5.43 -15.34
N VAL A 60 -10.80 6.22 -14.43
CA VAL A 60 -10.02 7.08 -13.51
C VAL A 60 -9.15 6.23 -12.58
N SER A 61 -9.67 5.11 -12.07
CA SER A 61 -8.98 4.23 -11.12
C SER A 61 -7.75 3.51 -11.69
N VAL A 62 -7.53 3.55 -13.02
CA VAL A 62 -6.32 2.99 -13.65
C VAL A 62 -5.03 3.57 -13.05
N GLN A 63 -5.06 4.83 -12.59
CA GLN A 63 -3.90 5.45 -11.94
C GLN A 63 -3.41 4.65 -10.72
N ALA A 64 -4.31 3.97 -9.99
CA ALA A 64 -3.95 3.18 -8.82
C ALA A 64 -3.14 1.92 -9.18
N PHE A 65 -3.28 1.42 -10.41
CA PHE A 65 -2.56 0.23 -10.88
C PHE A 65 -1.12 0.50 -11.32
N GLY A 66 -0.64 1.75 -11.26
CA GLY A 66 0.72 2.11 -11.65
C GLY A 66 1.82 1.19 -11.09
N PRO A 67 1.82 0.85 -9.78
CA PRO A 67 2.78 -0.09 -9.22
C PRO A 67 2.67 -1.49 -9.84
N THR A 68 1.46 -2.05 -9.93
CA THR A 68 1.26 -3.40 -10.47
C THR A 68 1.56 -3.49 -11.97
N ILE A 69 1.15 -2.49 -12.76
CA ILE A 69 1.48 -2.39 -14.19
C ILE A 69 3.00 -2.30 -14.36
N SER A 70 3.67 -1.48 -13.56
CA SER A 70 5.13 -1.34 -13.61
C SER A 70 5.84 -2.64 -13.24
N ALA A 71 5.36 -3.36 -12.21
CA ALA A 71 5.88 -4.68 -11.86
C ALA A 71 5.75 -5.66 -13.03
N LEU A 72 4.60 -5.71 -13.71
CA LEU A 72 4.38 -6.59 -14.85
C LEU A 72 5.29 -6.23 -16.04
N VAL A 73 5.39 -4.94 -16.39
CA VAL A 73 6.23 -4.47 -17.49
C VAL A 73 7.71 -4.79 -17.24
N VAL A 74 8.22 -4.43 -16.06
CA VAL A 74 9.64 -4.65 -15.74
C VAL A 74 9.94 -6.14 -15.57
N THR A 75 9.04 -6.92 -14.96
CA THR A 75 9.19 -8.39 -14.90
C THR A 75 9.21 -9.00 -16.29
N GLY A 76 8.29 -8.60 -17.18
CA GLY A 76 8.22 -9.10 -18.55
C GLY A 76 9.48 -8.78 -19.35
N TYR A 77 10.04 -7.58 -19.17
CA TYR A 77 11.26 -7.15 -19.86
C TYR A 77 12.53 -7.86 -19.36
N PHE A 78 12.71 -7.96 -18.03
CA PHE A 78 13.95 -8.49 -17.44
C PHE A 78 13.93 -10.01 -17.24
N GLU A 79 12.77 -10.60 -16.93
CA GLU A 79 12.63 -12.00 -16.50
C GLU A 79 11.77 -12.85 -17.46
N GLY A 80 11.16 -12.21 -18.46
CA GLY A 80 10.37 -12.87 -19.50
C GLY A 80 9.15 -13.63 -18.97
N LYS A 81 8.67 -14.58 -19.78
CA LYS A 81 7.48 -15.40 -19.45
C LYS A 81 7.61 -16.17 -18.14
N LYS A 82 8.83 -16.61 -17.80
CA LYS A 82 9.10 -17.36 -16.56
C LYS A 82 8.91 -16.48 -15.33
N GLY A 83 9.46 -15.26 -15.33
CA GLY A 83 9.26 -14.30 -14.24
C GLY A 83 7.79 -13.91 -14.08
N LEU A 84 7.09 -13.65 -15.19
CA LEU A 84 5.66 -13.34 -15.16
C LEU A 84 4.81 -14.46 -14.55
N LYS A 85 5.12 -15.73 -14.89
CA LYS A 85 4.46 -16.88 -14.29
C LYS A 85 4.70 -16.94 -12.78
N GLN A 86 5.96 -16.77 -12.34
CA GLN A 86 6.30 -16.77 -10.91
C GLN A 86 5.65 -15.61 -10.15
N PHE A 87 5.55 -14.44 -10.78
CA PHE A 87 4.85 -13.28 -10.24
C PHE A 87 3.36 -13.61 -10.07
N ALA A 88 2.69 -14.16 -11.10
CA ALA A 88 1.28 -14.56 -11.01
C ALA A 88 1.03 -15.63 -9.93
N GLU A 89 1.91 -16.63 -9.80
CA GLU A 89 1.84 -17.65 -8.75
C GLU A 89 1.97 -17.04 -7.34
N SER A 90 2.71 -15.94 -7.20
CA SER A 90 2.85 -15.24 -5.91
C SER A 90 1.57 -14.55 -5.44
N LEU A 91 0.68 -14.16 -6.38
CA LEU A 91 -0.59 -13.49 -6.09
C LEU A 91 -1.63 -14.42 -5.45
N ILE A 92 -1.46 -15.74 -5.56
CA ILE A 92 -2.42 -16.74 -5.08
C ILE A 92 -1.90 -17.56 -3.89
N LYS A 93 -0.93 -17.03 -3.14
CA LYS A 93 -0.36 -17.70 -1.96
C LYS A 93 -1.22 -17.50 -0.70
N PHE A 94 -2.32 -18.24 -0.60
CA PHE A 94 -3.25 -18.22 0.55
C PHE A 94 -2.87 -19.20 1.69
N LYS A 95 -1.96 -20.14 1.46
CA LYS A 95 -1.56 -21.12 2.48
C LYS A 95 -0.66 -20.48 3.53
N VAL A 96 -1.27 -19.80 4.50
CA VAL A 96 -0.62 -19.15 5.65
C VAL A 96 -1.34 -19.58 6.93
N LYS A 97 -0.63 -19.65 8.05
CA LYS A 97 -1.23 -20.01 9.35
C LYS A 97 -2.32 -18.99 9.75
N TYR A 98 -3.44 -19.47 10.29
CA TYR A 98 -4.66 -18.68 10.54
C TYR A 98 -4.44 -17.44 11.42
N TYR A 99 -3.52 -17.48 12.39
CA TYR A 99 -3.26 -16.34 13.27
C TYR A 99 -2.69 -15.13 12.52
N TRP A 100 -2.06 -15.33 11.35
CA TRP A 100 -1.66 -14.21 10.51
C TRP A 100 -2.84 -13.52 9.85
N TYR A 101 -3.88 -14.28 9.47
CA TYR A 101 -5.13 -13.71 8.99
C TYR A 101 -5.81 -12.89 10.09
N LEU A 102 -5.87 -13.44 11.32
CA LEU A 102 -6.40 -12.70 12.47
C LEU A 102 -5.60 -11.42 12.72
N LEU A 103 -4.26 -11.48 12.64
CA LEU A 103 -3.40 -10.32 12.84
C LEU A 103 -3.65 -9.23 11.79
N VAL A 104 -3.63 -9.56 10.49
CA VAL A 104 -3.85 -8.55 9.44
C VAL A 104 -5.26 -7.98 9.46
N PHE A 105 -6.23 -8.75 9.96
CA PHE A 105 -7.61 -8.30 10.08
C PHE A 105 -7.82 -7.39 11.29
N LEU A 106 -7.33 -7.80 12.47
CA LEU A 106 -7.63 -7.14 13.74
C LEU A 106 -6.66 -5.99 14.06
N LEU A 107 -5.42 -6.02 13.58
CA LEU A 107 -4.43 -5.00 13.92
C LEU A 107 -4.87 -3.59 13.51
N PRO A 108 -5.38 -3.34 12.29
CA PRO A 108 -5.86 -2.00 11.95
C PRO A 108 -7.06 -1.56 12.79
N ILE A 109 -8.01 -2.46 13.07
CA ILE A 109 -9.17 -2.18 13.92
C ILE A 109 -8.70 -1.76 15.32
N PHE A 110 -7.75 -2.50 15.89
CA PHE A 110 -7.16 -2.18 17.19
C PHE A 110 -6.49 -0.80 17.17
N VAL A 111 -5.66 -0.52 16.16
CA VAL A 111 -4.92 0.74 16.06
C VAL A 111 -5.84 1.95 16.03
N TYR A 112 -6.93 1.89 15.25
CA TYR A 112 -7.85 3.03 15.10
C TYR A 112 -8.93 3.10 16.19
N SER A 113 -9.26 1.99 16.86
CA SER A 113 -10.21 1.99 17.99
C SER A 113 -9.56 2.35 19.34
N LEU A 114 -8.24 2.18 19.49
CA LEU A 114 -7.55 2.42 20.76
C LEU A 114 -7.65 3.87 21.28
N PRO A 115 -7.53 4.94 20.46
CA PRO A 115 -7.73 6.31 20.94
C PRO A 115 -9.15 6.56 21.49
N ILE A 116 -10.16 5.93 20.88
CA ILE A 116 -11.55 6.00 21.35
C ILE A 116 -11.68 5.34 22.71
N ALA A 117 -11.19 4.10 22.83
CA ALA A 117 -11.25 3.34 24.07
C ALA A 117 -10.53 4.07 25.23
N PHE A 118 -9.39 4.69 24.94
CA PHE A 118 -8.64 5.46 25.94
C PHE A 118 -9.40 6.70 26.42
N ASN A 119 -10.00 7.48 25.50
CA ASN A 119 -10.81 8.65 25.88
C ASN A 119 -12.04 8.26 26.71
N LEU A 120 -12.74 7.19 26.33
CA LEU A 120 -13.87 6.66 27.09
C LEU A 120 -13.45 6.23 28.50
N ALA A 121 -12.31 5.55 28.64
CA ALA A 121 -11.78 5.11 29.92
C ALA A 121 -11.39 6.27 30.85
N LEU A 122 -10.99 7.42 30.29
CA LEU A 122 -10.70 8.64 31.04
C LEU A 122 -11.95 9.44 31.44
N GLY A 123 -13.16 8.93 31.13
CA GLY A 123 -14.40 9.64 31.44
C GLY A 123 -14.60 10.90 30.59
N ASN A 124 -13.93 10.98 29.43
CA ASN A 124 -14.08 12.06 28.44
C ASN A 124 -14.85 11.55 27.21
N PRO A 125 -16.13 11.15 27.35
CA PRO A 125 -16.92 10.81 26.18
C PRO A 125 -17.11 12.08 25.34
N SER A 126 -16.85 12.01 24.03
CA SER A 126 -17.25 13.08 23.14
C SER A 126 -18.74 13.14 22.91
N ASN A 127 -19.16 14.34 22.49
CA ASN A 127 -20.48 14.58 21.89
C ASN A 127 -20.56 14.20 20.40
N HIS A 128 -19.51 13.60 19.81
CA HIS A 128 -19.49 13.14 18.42
C HIS A 128 -19.74 11.64 18.33
N ASP A 129 -20.32 11.19 17.22
CA ASP A 129 -20.43 9.77 16.94
C ASP A 129 -19.03 9.16 16.75
N TYR A 130 -18.64 8.25 17.65
CA TYR A 130 -17.34 7.55 17.63
C TYR A 130 -17.11 6.70 16.38
N PHE A 131 -18.22 6.30 15.77
CA PHE A 131 -18.28 5.60 14.51
C PHE A 131 -19.10 6.49 13.61
N ASN A 132 -18.71 6.65 12.36
CA ASN A 132 -19.62 7.26 11.42
C ASN A 132 -20.73 6.22 11.11
N VAL A 133 -21.80 6.15 11.92
CA VAL A 133 -22.82 5.07 11.87
C VAL A 133 -23.70 5.15 10.62
N SER A 134 -23.63 6.24 9.85
CA SER A 134 -24.16 6.25 8.47
C SER A 134 -23.47 5.20 7.56
N LEU A 135 -22.32 4.66 8.00
CA LEU A 135 -21.58 3.55 7.41
C LEU A 135 -22.09 2.13 7.74
N TRP A 136 -23.35 1.96 8.15
CA TRP A 136 -24.08 0.79 7.62
C TRP A 136 -24.03 0.79 6.07
N GLY A 137 -23.79 1.97 5.45
CA GLY A 137 -23.35 2.19 4.08
C GLY A 137 -21.84 2.28 3.84
N ILE A 138 -20.97 1.51 4.51
CA ILE A 138 -19.83 0.95 3.74
C ILE A 138 -20.49 0.05 2.72
N THR A 139 -20.89 0.64 1.60
CA THR A 139 -21.56 -0.11 0.57
C THR A 139 -20.63 -1.25 0.16
N LEU A 140 -21.21 -2.38 -0.24
CA LEU A 140 -20.47 -3.43 -0.89
C LEU A 140 -19.56 -2.84 -2.01
N ALA A 141 -20.02 -1.78 -2.68
CA ALA A 141 -19.25 -1.02 -3.65
C ALA A 141 -17.99 -0.35 -3.06
N THR A 142 -18.04 0.26 -1.87
CA THR A 142 -16.85 0.84 -1.20
C THR A 142 -15.82 -0.24 -0.84
N VAL A 143 -16.27 -1.39 -0.31
CA VAL A 143 -15.37 -2.51 0.00
C VAL A 143 -14.73 -3.06 -1.27
N ILE A 144 -15.54 -3.31 -2.30
CA ILE A 144 -15.08 -3.78 -3.61
C ILE A 144 -14.09 -2.78 -4.20
N SER A 145 -14.41 -1.49 -4.19
CA SER A 145 -13.53 -0.44 -4.68
C SER A 145 -12.19 -0.44 -3.94
N ASN A 146 -12.20 -0.60 -2.62
CA ASN A 146 -10.97 -0.65 -1.83
C ASN A 146 -10.12 -1.89 -2.18
N ILE A 147 -10.76 -3.04 -2.35
CA ILE A 147 -10.09 -4.27 -2.76
C ILE A 147 -9.43 -4.09 -4.13
N PHE A 148 -10.17 -3.64 -5.14
CA PHE A 148 -9.70 -3.65 -6.53
C PHE A 148 -8.86 -2.43 -6.91
N PHE A 149 -9.23 -1.24 -6.43
CA PHE A 149 -8.63 0.05 -6.85
C PHE A 149 -7.71 0.67 -5.80
N ALA A 150 -7.41 -0.04 -4.72
CA ALA A 150 -6.33 0.33 -3.80
C ALA A 150 -5.46 -0.90 -3.51
N ALA A 151 -5.96 -1.85 -2.73
CA ALA A 151 -5.15 -2.95 -2.21
C ALA A 151 -4.59 -3.88 -3.31
N LEU A 152 -5.44 -4.39 -4.20
CA LEU A 152 -5.02 -5.26 -5.30
C LEU A 152 -4.25 -4.49 -6.39
N ALA A 153 -4.54 -3.22 -6.58
CA ALA A 153 -3.86 -2.37 -7.55
C ALA A 153 -2.41 -2.04 -7.13
N GLU A 154 -2.15 -1.96 -5.82
CA GLU A 154 -0.89 -1.45 -5.29
C GLU A 154 0.03 -2.55 -4.73
N GLU A 155 -0.50 -3.45 -3.89
CA GLU A 155 0.30 -4.41 -3.13
C GLU A 155 1.10 -5.41 -3.98
N PRO A 156 0.61 -5.90 -5.14
CA PRO A 156 1.44 -6.70 -6.04
C PRO A 156 2.70 -5.96 -6.50
N GLY A 157 2.61 -4.65 -6.74
CA GLY A 157 3.78 -3.82 -7.07
C GLY A 157 4.69 -3.61 -5.86
N TRP A 158 4.16 -3.07 -4.76
CA TRP A 158 4.98 -2.69 -3.61
C TRP A 158 5.57 -3.89 -2.87
N ARG A 159 4.73 -4.88 -2.52
CA ARG A 159 5.13 -6.02 -1.67
C ARG A 159 5.42 -7.26 -2.52
N GLY A 160 4.79 -7.39 -3.68
CA GLY A 160 5.04 -8.50 -4.60
C GLY A 160 6.30 -8.34 -5.46
N TYR A 161 6.67 -7.12 -5.85
CA TYR A 161 7.82 -6.86 -6.74
C TYR A 161 8.95 -6.06 -6.07
N ALA A 162 8.66 -4.84 -5.60
CA ALA A 162 9.70 -3.93 -5.12
C ALA A 162 10.40 -4.46 -3.86
N LEU A 163 9.63 -4.86 -2.85
CA LEU A 163 10.16 -5.32 -1.58
C LEU A 163 11.11 -6.54 -1.70
N PRO A 164 10.75 -7.65 -2.39
CA PRO A 164 11.67 -8.77 -2.56
C PRO A 164 12.99 -8.40 -3.22
N LYS A 165 12.96 -7.56 -4.26
CA LYS A 165 14.17 -7.11 -4.98
C LYS A 165 15.01 -6.17 -4.13
N MET A 166 14.40 -5.20 -3.45
CA MET A 166 15.12 -4.31 -2.55
C MET A 166 15.80 -5.07 -1.40
N ASN A 167 15.16 -6.11 -0.87
CA ASN A 167 15.72 -6.95 0.19
C ASN A 167 16.95 -7.77 -0.25
N GLN A 168 17.26 -7.87 -1.55
CA GLN A 168 18.51 -8.47 -2.04
C GLN A 168 19.71 -7.53 -1.80
N HIS A 169 19.46 -6.21 -1.78
CA HIS A 169 20.51 -5.19 -1.67
C HIS A 169 20.53 -4.53 -0.28
N PHE A 170 19.37 -4.35 0.34
CA PHE A 170 19.19 -3.61 1.58
C PHE A 170 18.67 -4.49 2.72
N ARG A 171 18.77 -4.00 3.95
CA ARG A 171 18.11 -4.61 5.11
C ARG A 171 16.60 -4.41 4.98
N PRO A 172 15.76 -5.36 5.43
CA PRO A 172 14.32 -5.23 5.28
C PRO A 172 13.71 -3.96 5.86
N ILE A 173 14.17 -3.50 7.03
CA ILE A 173 13.71 -2.23 7.58
C ILE A 173 14.01 -1.05 6.63
N THR A 174 15.17 -1.05 5.99
CA THR A 174 15.57 -0.01 5.02
C THR A 174 14.68 -0.07 3.78
N SER A 175 14.44 -1.27 3.23
CA SER A 175 13.50 -1.44 2.11
C SER A 175 12.10 -0.95 2.48
N GLY A 176 11.61 -1.30 3.66
CA GLY A 176 10.29 -0.87 4.16
C GLY A 176 10.16 0.64 4.29
N ILE A 177 11.18 1.32 4.85
CA ILE A 177 11.24 2.79 4.95
C ILE A 177 11.26 3.43 3.57
N VAL A 178 12.17 2.99 2.68
CA VAL A 178 12.31 3.58 1.35
C VAL A 178 11.03 3.40 0.53
N ILE A 179 10.45 2.20 0.52
CA ILE A 179 9.17 1.95 -0.14
C ILE A 179 8.07 2.82 0.47
N GLY A 180 8.03 2.94 1.80
CA GLY A 180 7.01 3.74 2.48
C GLY A 180 7.09 5.23 2.16
N VAL A 181 8.30 5.80 2.11
CA VAL A 181 8.51 7.19 1.68
C VAL A 181 8.09 7.36 0.23
N ILE A 182 8.58 6.53 -0.68
CA ILE A 182 8.23 6.61 -2.11
C ILE A 182 6.72 6.46 -2.30
N TRP A 183 6.10 5.54 -1.58
CA TRP A 183 4.66 5.31 -1.61
C TRP A 183 3.87 6.52 -1.10
N ALA A 184 4.32 7.19 -0.04
CA ALA A 184 3.72 8.44 0.41
C ALA A 184 3.85 9.57 -0.62
N PHE A 185 5.01 9.71 -1.26
CA PHE A 185 5.22 10.70 -2.31
C PHE A 185 4.43 10.38 -3.58
N TRP A 186 4.20 9.11 -3.90
CA TRP A 186 3.33 8.70 -5.00
C TRP A 186 1.89 9.22 -4.83
N HIS A 187 1.42 9.32 -3.58
CA HIS A 187 0.12 9.90 -3.24
C HIS A 187 0.06 11.43 -3.32
N LEU A 188 1.18 12.14 -3.59
CA LEU A 188 1.15 13.61 -3.73
C LEU A 188 0.13 14.08 -4.78
N LEU A 189 -0.19 13.23 -5.76
CA LEU A 189 -1.24 13.47 -6.73
C LEU A 189 -2.57 13.90 -6.06
N PHE A 190 -2.98 13.28 -4.95
CA PHE A 190 -4.21 13.64 -4.25
C PHE A 190 -4.16 15.03 -3.61
N TYR A 191 -2.97 15.48 -3.21
CA TYR A 191 -2.77 16.82 -2.66
C TYR A 191 -2.73 17.88 -3.76
N VAL A 192 -2.08 17.57 -4.89
CA VAL A 192 -2.02 18.45 -6.08
C VAL A 192 -3.41 18.64 -6.69
N LEU A 193 -4.22 17.59 -6.76
CA LEU A 193 -5.59 17.65 -7.26
C LEU A 193 -6.60 18.25 -6.25
N GLY A 194 -6.15 18.62 -5.05
CA GLY A 194 -6.99 19.24 -4.03
C GLY A 194 -7.96 18.28 -3.32
N SER A 195 -7.82 16.96 -3.49
CA SER A 195 -8.64 15.98 -2.77
C SER A 195 -8.15 15.71 -1.34
N ARG A 196 -6.95 16.18 -0.98
CA ARG A 196 -6.41 16.17 0.38
C ARG A 196 -5.76 17.49 0.74
N ASP A 197 -5.88 17.89 2.00
CA ASP A 197 -5.24 19.09 2.54
C ASP A 197 -3.74 18.86 2.78
N TRP A 198 -2.91 19.74 2.22
CA TRP A 198 -1.45 19.78 2.39
C TRP A 198 -1.00 19.82 3.86
N SER A 199 -1.80 20.40 4.76
CA SER A 199 -1.51 20.43 6.20
C SER A 199 -1.36 19.02 6.80
N THR A 200 -1.99 18.02 6.19
CA THR A 200 -1.97 16.61 6.65
C THR A 200 -0.79 15.80 6.09
N PHE A 201 -0.08 16.32 5.08
CA PHE A 201 0.95 15.55 4.39
C PHE A 201 2.11 15.08 5.29
N PRO A 202 2.66 15.90 6.22
CA PRO A 202 3.72 15.45 7.13
C PRO A 202 3.30 14.24 7.98
N GLN A 203 2.04 14.19 8.40
CA GLN A 203 1.53 13.06 9.15
C GLN A 203 1.26 11.84 8.27
N PHE A 204 0.79 12.08 7.04
CA PHE A 204 0.56 11.02 6.08
C PHE A 204 1.87 10.29 5.73
N ILE A 205 2.94 11.02 5.39
CA ILE A 205 4.25 10.41 5.11
C ILE A 205 4.79 9.61 6.30
N PHE A 206 4.63 10.13 7.53
CA PHE A 206 5.02 9.40 8.73
C PHE A 206 4.26 8.07 8.86
N THR A 207 2.92 8.11 8.78
CA THR A 207 2.08 6.91 8.91
C THR A 207 2.39 5.88 7.83
N VAL A 208 2.45 6.30 6.56
CA VAL A 208 2.70 5.40 5.42
C VAL A 208 4.09 4.76 5.52
N THR A 209 5.10 5.52 5.97
CA THR A 209 6.45 5.00 6.15
C THR A 209 6.50 3.95 7.24
N VAL A 210 5.91 4.23 8.40
CA VAL A 210 5.86 3.31 9.54
C VAL A 210 5.08 2.05 9.19
N ILE A 211 3.87 2.19 8.62
CA ILE A 211 3.07 1.03 8.28
C ILE A 211 3.75 0.18 7.19
N SER A 212 4.47 0.78 6.24
CA SER A 212 5.24 0.04 5.23
C SER A 212 6.32 -0.87 5.85
N CYS A 213 6.89 -0.49 7.00
CA CYS A 213 7.78 -1.37 7.75
C CYS A 213 7.03 -2.56 8.36
N ILE A 214 5.79 -2.36 8.83
CA ILE A 214 4.92 -3.44 9.33
C ILE A 214 4.51 -4.37 8.17
N TYR A 215 4.13 -3.84 7.01
CA TYR A 215 3.93 -4.64 5.79
C TYR A 215 5.15 -5.50 5.48
N THR A 216 6.34 -4.89 5.57
CA THR A 216 7.59 -5.60 5.31
C THR A 216 7.76 -6.77 6.28
N TRP A 217 7.53 -6.57 7.57
CA TRP A 217 7.59 -7.64 8.56
C TRP A 217 6.59 -8.76 8.27
N ILE A 218 5.30 -8.43 8.07
CA ILE A 218 4.26 -9.44 7.80
C ILE A 218 4.57 -10.20 6.50
N TYR A 219 4.98 -9.49 5.45
CA TYR A 219 5.37 -10.11 4.18
C TYR A 219 6.56 -11.05 4.35
N LEU A 220 7.58 -10.67 5.13
CA LEU A 220 8.72 -11.55 5.36
C LEU A 220 8.35 -12.84 6.13
N LYS A 221 7.37 -12.76 7.03
CA LYS A 221 6.89 -13.92 7.80
C LYS A 221 5.96 -14.84 7.02
N THR A 222 5.28 -14.33 6.00
CA THR A 222 4.18 -15.04 5.33
C THR A 222 4.42 -15.27 3.83
N LYS A 223 5.20 -14.41 3.18
CA LYS A 223 5.44 -14.36 1.73
C LYS A 223 4.15 -14.35 0.91
N SER A 224 3.08 -13.80 1.49
CA SER A 224 1.72 -13.81 0.94
C SER A 224 1.28 -12.40 0.57
N ILE A 225 1.08 -12.17 -0.73
CA ILE A 225 0.49 -10.94 -1.24
C ILE A 225 -1.00 -10.83 -0.86
N PRO A 226 -1.81 -11.90 -0.86
CA PRO A 226 -3.18 -11.84 -0.34
C PRO A 226 -3.30 -11.27 1.06
N LEU A 227 -2.39 -11.63 1.98
CA LEU A 227 -2.38 -11.04 3.32
C LEU A 227 -2.07 -9.55 3.32
N MET A 228 -1.24 -9.07 2.39
CA MET A 228 -0.94 -7.64 2.25
C MET A 228 -2.17 -6.90 1.74
N ILE A 229 -2.89 -7.49 0.78
CA ILE A 229 -4.16 -6.96 0.29
C ILE A 229 -5.18 -6.87 1.43
N ILE A 230 -5.35 -7.92 2.24
CA ILE A 230 -6.27 -7.91 3.39
C ILE A 230 -5.84 -6.82 4.39
N PHE A 231 -4.56 -6.74 4.74
CA PHE A 231 -4.07 -5.73 5.67
C PHE A 231 -4.34 -4.31 5.16
N HIS A 232 -4.16 -4.07 3.85
CA HIS A 232 -4.44 -2.79 3.20
C HIS A 232 -5.93 -2.45 3.26
N VAL A 233 -6.80 -3.36 2.84
CA VAL A 233 -8.25 -3.16 2.91
C VAL A 233 -8.68 -2.82 4.33
N MET A 234 -8.20 -3.58 5.31
CA MET A 234 -8.55 -3.38 6.72
C MET A 234 -7.99 -2.08 7.28
N HIS A 235 -6.80 -1.65 6.84
CA HIS A 235 -6.25 -0.34 7.17
C HIS A 235 -7.14 0.80 6.66
N ASN A 236 -7.49 0.78 5.37
CA ASN A 236 -8.31 1.83 4.77
C ASN A 236 -9.71 1.87 5.38
N LEU A 237 -10.30 0.69 5.59
CA LEU A 237 -11.64 0.57 6.16
C LEU A 237 -11.67 1.06 7.60
N SER A 238 -10.72 0.63 8.43
CA SER A 238 -10.63 1.08 9.82
C SER A 238 -10.40 2.59 9.88
N ASN A 239 -9.47 3.12 9.07
CA ASN A 239 -9.25 4.56 9.02
C ASN A 239 -10.55 5.32 8.68
N THR A 240 -11.32 4.83 7.71
CA THR A 240 -12.60 5.42 7.27
C THR A 240 -13.68 5.35 8.35
N VAL A 241 -13.86 4.19 9.00
CA VAL A 241 -14.90 3.98 10.02
C VAL A 241 -14.66 4.85 11.24
N PHE A 242 -13.40 5.00 11.65
CA PHE A 242 -13.02 5.72 12.86
C PHE A 242 -12.64 7.19 12.60
N ILE A 243 -12.73 7.67 11.35
CA ILE A 243 -12.17 8.97 10.90
C ILE A 243 -12.66 10.19 11.69
N ASN A 244 -13.88 10.14 12.22
CA ASN A 244 -14.50 11.26 12.94
C ASN A 244 -13.93 11.46 14.35
N TYR A 245 -13.09 10.55 14.84
CA TYR A 245 -12.65 10.54 16.24
C TYR A 245 -11.15 10.53 16.47
N HIS A 246 -10.34 10.45 15.40
CA HIS A 246 -8.89 10.46 15.55
C HIS A 246 -8.25 11.59 14.74
N ASN A 247 -7.34 12.32 15.40
CA ASN A 247 -6.28 12.97 14.66
C ASN A 247 -5.50 11.87 13.92
N PRO A 248 -5.30 11.97 12.59
CA PRO A 248 -4.54 10.98 11.81
C PRO A 248 -3.15 10.68 12.39
N LEU A 249 -2.62 11.60 13.21
CA LEU A 249 -1.42 11.44 14.04
C LEU A 249 -1.43 10.19 14.92
N TRP A 250 -2.55 9.89 15.56
CA TRP A 250 -2.66 8.79 16.50
C TRP A 250 -2.47 7.42 15.84
N GLY A 251 -3.05 7.21 14.66
CA GLY A 251 -2.85 5.98 13.90
C GLY A 251 -1.37 5.72 13.63
N GLY A 252 -0.66 6.75 13.14
CA GLY A 252 0.79 6.68 12.91
C GLY A 252 1.59 6.40 14.17
N ILE A 253 1.29 7.07 15.29
CA ILE A 253 1.96 6.87 16.58
C ILE A 253 1.76 5.44 17.10
N ILE A 254 0.53 4.92 17.04
CA ILE A 254 0.24 3.57 17.53
C ILE A 254 0.89 2.52 16.62
N TYR A 255 0.86 2.70 15.29
CA TYR A 255 1.64 1.86 14.39
C TYR A 255 3.14 1.93 14.69
N PHE A 256 3.67 3.10 15.05
CA PHE A 256 5.07 3.24 15.41
C PHE A 256 5.39 2.45 16.69
N THR A 257 4.54 2.54 17.70
CA THR A 257 4.65 1.71 18.91
C THR A 257 4.60 0.22 18.58
N VAL A 258 3.69 -0.23 17.71
CA VAL A 258 3.63 -1.61 17.23
C VAL A 258 4.93 -2.02 16.53
N LEU A 259 5.49 -1.15 15.68
CA LEU A 259 6.77 -1.40 15.01
C LEU A 259 7.92 -1.52 16.01
N ILE A 260 7.97 -0.68 17.05
CA ILE A 260 8.96 -0.77 18.13
C ILE A 260 8.84 -2.11 18.87
N VAL A 261 7.62 -2.54 19.21
CA VAL A 261 7.38 -3.85 19.84
C VAL A 261 7.86 -4.99 18.93
N ILE A 262 7.59 -4.92 17.62
CA ILE A 262 8.09 -5.89 16.63
C ILE A 262 9.62 -5.89 16.61
N LEU A 263 10.28 -4.73 16.65
CA LEU A 263 11.74 -4.65 16.65
C LEU A 263 12.34 -5.24 17.92
N PHE A 264 11.71 -5.09 19.08
CA PHE A 264 12.16 -5.74 20.31
C PHE A 264 11.97 -7.26 20.25
N TRP A 265 10.81 -7.74 19.79
CA TRP A 265 10.47 -9.17 19.79
C TRP A 265 11.10 -9.97 18.65
N ASP A 266 11.27 -9.35 17.48
CA ASP A 266 11.64 -10.01 16.21
C ASP A 266 12.56 -9.12 15.34
N SER A 267 13.51 -8.43 15.98
CA SER A 267 14.56 -7.66 15.31
C SER A 267 15.23 -8.44 14.17
N GLY A 268 15.44 -9.74 14.35
CA GLY A 268 16.11 -10.60 13.35
C GLY A 268 15.45 -10.54 11.96
N THR A 269 14.12 -10.43 11.90
CA THR A 269 13.39 -10.37 10.62
C THR A 269 13.60 -9.05 9.89
N LEU A 270 13.69 -7.92 10.62
CA LEU A 270 13.77 -6.58 10.00
C LEU A 270 15.21 -6.04 9.89
N LEU A 271 16.08 -6.42 10.82
CA LEU A 271 17.41 -5.85 11.00
C LEU A 271 18.52 -6.72 10.39
N LYS A 272 18.31 -8.01 10.11
CA LYS A 272 19.32 -8.82 9.42
C LYS A 272 19.10 -8.73 7.91
N LYS A 273 20.18 -8.51 7.16
CA LYS A 273 20.13 -8.57 5.70
C LYS A 273 19.75 -9.99 5.29
N SER A 274 18.80 -10.13 4.36
CA SER A 274 18.47 -11.42 3.76
C SER A 274 19.74 -12.01 3.14
N LYS A 275 20.05 -13.26 3.46
CA LYS A 275 21.07 -13.98 2.69
C LYS A 275 20.52 -14.15 1.26
N PRO A 276 21.36 -13.91 0.22
CA PRO A 276 20.96 -14.07 -1.17
C PRO A 276 20.51 -15.51 -1.49
#